data_AF-A0A534SSG9-F1
#
_entry.id   AF-A0A534SSG9-F1
#
_cell.length_a   1.000
_cell.length_b   1.000
_cell.length_c   1.000
_cell.angle_alpha   90.00
_cell.angle_beta   90.00
_cell.angle_gamma   90.00
#
_symmetry.space_group_name_H-M   'P 1'
#
loop_
_entity.id
_entity.type
_entity.pdbx_description
1 polymer ?
#
loop_
_entity_poly.entity_id
_entity_poly.type
_entity_poly.pdbx_seq_one_letter_code
_entity_poly.pdbx_strand_id
1 'polypeptide(L)'
;MAAPFRLARVLGLRTRLRERAQEEMRAAAATLAAARERVAAARAAQAAVRGAEEGAAACGLTGAELARFRAYEQGMALSEAALVEDSARLADDLGRCRTALVERRREERQLERLRERAEERHRLVEERAAAALLDDLARR
;
A
#
# COMPACT_ATOMS: atom_id res chain seq x y z
N MET A 1 -19.47 -11.90 32.10
CA MET A 1 -18.03 -11.71 31.83
C MET A 1 -17.56 -12.01 30.39
N ALA A 2 -18.33 -12.68 29.51
CA ALA A 2 -17.82 -13.13 28.19
C ALA A 2 -17.71 -12.05 27.08
N ALA A 3 -18.52 -10.99 27.11
CA ALA A 3 -18.53 -9.93 26.08
C ALA A 3 -17.23 -9.10 25.98
N PRO A 4 -16.61 -8.62 27.08
CA PRO A 4 -15.37 -7.83 27.00
C PRO A 4 -14.20 -8.64 26.43
N PHE A 5 -14.09 -9.93 26.76
CA PHE A 5 -13.06 -10.81 26.20
C PHE A 5 -13.22 -11.03 24.69
N ARG A 6 -14.46 -11.17 24.21
CA ARG A 6 -14.75 -11.32 22.77
C ARG A 6 -14.37 -10.06 21.98
N LEU A 7 -14.68 -8.86 22.50
CA LEU A 7 -14.35 -7.60 21.84
C LEU A 7 -12.83 -7.36 21.77
N ALA A 8 -12.10 -7.63 22.86
CA ALA A 8 -10.64 -7.51 22.89
C ALA A 8 -9.96 -8.43 21.87
N ARG A 9 -10.44 -9.69 21.76
CA ARG A 9 -9.93 -10.65 20.75
C ARG A 9 -10.19 -10.16 19.32
N VAL A 10 -11.39 -9.65 19.04
CA VAL A 10 -11.75 -9.13 17.71
C VAL A 10 -10.89 -7.91 17.36
N LEU A 11 -10.67 -7.00 18.30
CA LEU A 11 -9.77 -5.87 18.11
C LEU A 11 -8.34 -6.32 17.78
N GLY A 12 -7.78 -7.23 18.57
CA GLY A 12 -6.43 -7.76 18.31
C GLY A 12 -6.30 -8.41 16.91
N LEU A 13 -7.33 -9.12 16.44
CA LEU A 13 -7.34 -9.67 15.08
C LEU A 13 -7.39 -8.56 14.01
N ARG A 14 -8.19 -7.51 14.23
CA ARG A 14 -8.32 -6.39 13.29
C ARG A 14 -7.05 -5.56 13.21
N THR A 15 -6.36 -5.34 14.33
CA THR A 15 -5.05 -4.69 14.37
C THR A 15 -4.03 -5.46 13.53
N ARG A 16 -3.96 -6.79 13.70
CA ARG A 16 -3.07 -7.64 12.88
C ARG A 16 -3.40 -7.57 11.39
N LEU A 17 -4.68 -7.54 11.04
CA LEU A 17 -5.11 -7.40 9.63
C LEU A 17 -4.73 -6.03 9.06
N ARG A 18 -4.82 -4.94 9.85
CA ARG A 18 -4.35 -3.61 9.44
C ARG A 18 -2.83 -3.61 9.23
N GLU A 19 -2.07 -4.18 10.16
CA GLU A 19 -0.62 -4.26 10.05
C GLU A 19 -0.18 -5.02 8.81
N ARG A 20 -0.80 -6.18 8.54
CA ARG A 20 -0.58 -6.93 7.31
C ARG A 20 -0.94 -6.12 6.06
N ALA A 21 -2.08 -5.42 6.03
CA ALA A 21 -2.46 -4.57 4.91
C ALA A 21 -1.47 -3.40 4.71
N GLN A 22 -0.87 -2.89 5.79
CA GLN A 22 0.15 -1.86 5.75
C GLN A 22 1.47 -2.39 5.18
N GLU A 23 1.86 -3.62 5.53
CA GLU A 23 3.01 -4.31 4.93
C GLU A 23 2.80 -4.56 3.44
N GLU A 24 1.64 -5.09 3.05
CA GLU A 24 1.26 -5.32 1.65
C GLU A 24 1.29 -4.01 0.84
N MET A 25 0.78 -2.91 1.39
CA MET A 25 0.84 -1.59 0.76
C MET A 25 2.29 -1.10 0.60
N ARG A 26 3.15 -1.29 1.60
CA ARG A 26 4.58 -0.91 1.50
C ARG A 26 5.30 -1.74 0.45
N ALA A 27 5.04 -3.04 0.39
CA ALA A 27 5.60 -3.93 -0.61
C ALA A 27 5.18 -3.48 -2.02
N ALA A 28 3.88 -3.24 -2.25
CA ALA A 28 3.37 -2.74 -3.53
C ALA A 28 4.01 -1.40 -3.94
N ALA A 29 4.21 -0.48 -2.98
CA ALA A 29 4.89 0.79 -3.24
C ALA A 29 6.36 0.61 -3.64
N ALA A 30 7.08 -0.31 -2.99
CA ALA A 30 8.45 -0.63 -3.35
C ALA A 30 8.55 -1.27 -4.75
N THR A 31 7.64 -2.20 -5.07
CA THR A 31 7.57 -2.83 -6.40
C THR A 31 7.29 -1.79 -7.50
N LEU A 32 6.37 -0.85 -7.25
CA LEU A 32 6.09 0.25 -8.19
C LEU A 32 7.31 1.15 -8.38
N ALA A 33 8.03 1.49 -7.31
CA ALA A 33 9.25 2.29 -7.40
C ALA A 33 10.31 1.59 -8.28
N ALA A 34 10.58 0.30 -8.03
CA ALA A 34 11.50 -0.49 -8.83
C ALA A 34 11.06 -0.60 -10.31
N ALA A 35 9.75 -0.71 -10.59
CA ALA A 35 9.24 -0.69 -11.95
C ALA A 35 9.49 0.65 -12.66
N ARG A 36 9.31 1.77 -11.96
CA ARG A 36 9.60 3.11 -12.49
C ARG A 36 11.09 3.32 -12.76
N GLU A 37 11.96 2.79 -11.92
CA GLU A 37 13.41 2.80 -12.16
C GLU A 37 13.77 2.01 -13.42
N ARG A 38 13.17 0.83 -13.64
CA ARG A 38 13.35 0.06 -14.88
C ARG A 38 12.91 0.82 -16.13
N VAL A 39 11.78 1.52 -16.06
CA VAL A 39 11.31 2.40 -17.17
C VAL A 39 12.31 3.53 -17.42
N ALA A 40 12.79 4.20 -16.36
CA ALA A 40 13.77 5.27 -16.49
C ALA A 40 15.09 4.77 -17.11
N ALA A 41 15.57 3.61 -16.68
CA ALA A 41 16.76 2.97 -17.24
C ALA A 41 16.58 2.60 -18.72
N ALA A 42 15.42 2.07 -19.11
CA ALA A 42 15.10 1.76 -20.50
C ALA A 42 15.12 3.02 -21.38
N ARG A 43 14.52 4.13 -20.90
CA ARG A 43 14.56 5.43 -21.60
C ARG A 43 15.97 6.01 -21.73
N ALA A 44 16.78 5.88 -20.69
CA ALA A 44 18.18 6.30 -20.74
C ALA A 44 18.98 5.49 -21.78
N ALA A 45 18.75 4.17 -21.84
CA ALA A 45 19.37 3.32 -22.86
C ALA A 45 18.94 3.71 -24.29
N GLN A 46 17.65 4.00 -24.49
CA GLN A 46 17.16 4.50 -25.78
C GLN A 46 17.83 5.82 -26.19
N ALA A 47 17.95 6.77 -25.26
CA ALA A 47 18.63 8.04 -25.53
C ALA A 47 20.11 7.84 -25.89
N ALA A 48 20.80 6.92 -25.21
CA ALA A 48 22.19 6.59 -25.52
C ALA A 48 22.34 5.99 -26.92
N VAL A 49 21.42 5.10 -27.32
CA VAL A 49 21.42 4.50 -28.66
C VAL A 49 21.15 5.53 -29.76
N ARG A 50 20.22 6.46 -29.53
CA ARG A 50 19.98 7.58 -30.46
C ARG A 50 21.22 8.45 -30.62
N GLY A 51 21.89 8.78 -29.51
CA GLY A 51 23.17 9.52 -29.57
C GLY A 51 24.25 8.75 -30.34
N ALA A 52 24.30 7.42 -30.22
CA ALA A 52 25.21 6.58 -30.99
C ALA A 52 24.85 6.54 -32.49
N GLU A 53 23.56 6.50 -32.84
CA GLU A 53 23.08 6.59 -34.23
C GLU A 53 23.47 7.95 -34.84
N GLU A 54 23.21 9.05 -34.14
CA GLU A 54 23.58 10.41 -34.58
C GLU A 54 25.09 10.56 -34.79
N GLY A 55 25.90 10.03 -33.86
CA GLY A 55 27.35 10.01 -33.99
C GLY A 55 27.84 9.17 -35.18
N ALA A 56 27.23 8.00 -35.42
CA ALA A 56 27.55 7.18 -36.57
C ALA A 56 27.11 7.83 -37.89
N ALA A 57 25.95 8.51 -37.90
CA ALA A 57 25.44 9.24 -39.06
C ALA A 57 26.40 10.35 -39.51
N ALA A 58 27.03 11.05 -38.57
CA ALA A 58 28.06 12.06 -38.85
C ALA A 58 29.31 11.48 -39.55
N CYS A 59 29.60 10.19 -39.35
CA CYS A 59 30.72 9.48 -39.99
C CYS A 59 30.33 8.75 -41.28
N GLY A 60 29.06 8.79 -41.68
CA GLY A 60 28.52 8.07 -42.84
C GLY A 60 28.04 6.66 -42.48
N LEU A 61 26.73 6.51 -42.31
CA LEU A 61 26.06 5.22 -42.10
C LEU A 61 25.73 4.55 -43.44
N THR A 62 25.98 3.24 -43.52
CA THR A 62 25.41 2.41 -44.58
C THR A 62 23.92 2.16 -44.34
N GLY A 63 23.17 1.85 -45.40
CA GLY A 63 21.76 1.50 -45.28
C GLY A 63 21.51 0.26 -44.40
N ALA A 64 22.44 -0.70 -44.40
CA ALA A 64 22.36 -1.89 -43.54
C ALA A 64 22.56 -1.55 -42.05
N GLU A 65 23.45 -0.61 -41.74
CA GLU A 65 23.61 -0.11 -40.37
C GLU A 65 22.38 0.65 -39.88
N LEU A 66 21.84 1.54 -40.71
CA LEU A 66 20.61 2.25 -40.39
C LEU A 66 19.45 1.27 -40.13
N ALA A 67 19.30 0.23 -40.96
CA ALA A 67 18.27 -0.79 -40.74
C ALA A 67 18.45 -1.53 -39.40
N ARG A 68 19.70 -1.82 -38.99
CA ARG A 68 20.00 -2.42 -37.68
C ARG A 68 19.63 -1.50 -36.52
N PHE A 69 19.94 -0.20 -36.61
CA PHE A 69 19.54 0.78 -35.59
C PHE A 69 18.03 0.84 -35.45
N ARG A 70 17.29 0.95 -36.57
CA ARG A 70 15.82 1.01 -36.53
C ARG A 70 15.18 -0.25 -35.97
N ALA A 71 15.67 -1.43 -36.34
CA ALA A 71 15.18 -2.69 -35.78
C ALA A 71 15.41 -2.76 -34.26
N TYR A 72 16.57 -2.31 -33.79
CA TYR A 72 16.89 -2.27 -32.38
C TYR A 72 16.04 -1.24 -31.60
N GLU A 73 15.88 -0.02 -32.13
CA GLU A 73 15.00 1.00 -31.55
C GLU A 73 13.55 0.51 -31.43
N GLN A 74 13.04 -0.18 -32.46
CA GLN A 74 11.70 -0.74 -32.43
C GLN A 74 11.55 -1.79 -31.32
N GLY A 75 12.56 -2.66 -31.15
CA GLY A 75 12.59 -3.62 -30.04
C GLY A 75 12.60 -2.94 -28.67
N MET A 76 13.39 -1.88 -28.50
CA MET A 76 13.41 -1.10 -27.26
C MET A 76 12.09 -0.39 -26.97
N ALA A 77 11.43 0.16 -28.00
CA ALA A 77 10.15 0.83 -27.85
C ALA A 77 9.05 -0.13 -27.39
N LEU A 78 9.02 -1.35 -27.95
CA LEU A 78 8.10 -2.41 -27.50
C LEU A 78 8.38 -2.82 -26.05
N SER A 79 9.64 -2.98 -25.69
CA SER A 79 10.03 -3.31 -24.31
C SER A 79 9.67 -2.21 -23.32
N GLU A 80 9.89 -0.93 -23.67
CA GLU A 80 9.47 0.20 -22.83
C GLU A 80 7.96 0.23 -22.67
N ALA A 81 7.19 0.04 -23.76
CA ALA A 81 5.73 0.04 -23.69
C ALA A 81 5.22 -1.02 -22.71
N ALA A 82 5.80 -2.24 -22.74
CA ALA A 82 5.47 -3.29 -21.79
C ALA A 82 5.81 -2.92 -20.34
N LEU A 83 6.99 -2.31 -20.10
CA LEU A 83 7.39 -1.85 -18.76
C LEU A 83 6.49 -0.71 -18.24
N VAL A 84 6.04 0.18 -19.12
CA VAL A 84 5.11 1.26 -18.77
C VAL A 84 3.74 0.69 -18.42
N GLU A 85 3.24 -0.28 -19.18
CA GLU A 85 1.99 -0.99 -18.87
C GLU A 85 2.08 -1.72 -17.53
N ASP A 86 3.18 -2.44 -17.28
CA ASP A 86 3.46 -3.07 -15.98
C ASP A 86 3.43 -2.06 -14.83
N SER A 87 4.09 -0.92 -15.01
CA SER A 87 4.14 0.16 -14.01
C SER A 87 2.75 0.75 -13.74
N ALA A 88 1.91 0.88 -14.77
CA ALA A 88 0.54 1.32 -14.63
C ALA A 88 -0.31 0.32 -13.82
N ARG A 89 -0.21 -0.98 -14.14
CA ARG A 89 -0.89 -2.04 -13.38
C ARG A 89 -0.48 -2.03 -11.90
N LEU A 90 0.82 -1.90 -11.62
CA LEU A 90 1.34 -1.81 -10.25
C LEU A 90 0.86 -0.55 -9.51
N ALA A 91 0.65 0.56 -10.23
CA ALA A 91 0.09 1.78 -9.64
C ALA A 91 -1.37 1.59 -9.23
N ASP A 92 -2.16 0.91 -10.06
CA ASP A 92 -3.54 0.54 -9.73
C ASP A 92 -3.59 -0.41 -8.52
N ASP A 93 -2.71 -1.40 -8.48
CA ASP A 93 -2.57 -2.33 -7.35
C ASP A 93 -2.28 -1.60 -6.05
N LEU A 94 -1.34 -0.65 -6.05
CA LEU A 94 -1.06 0.21 -4.91
C LEU A 94 -2.30 1.03 -4.50
N GLY A 95 -3.07 1.53 -5.46
CA GLY A 95 -4.35 2.19 -5.23
C GLY A 95 -5.36 1.31 -4.49
N ARG A 96 -5.47 0.04 -4.90
CA ARG A 96 -6.33 -0.96 -4.23
C ARG A 96 -5.85 -1.25 -2.81
N CYS A 97 -4.54 -1.45 -2.60
CA CYS A 97 -3.96 -1.67 -1.27
C CYS A 97 -4.23 -0.47 -0.33
N ARG A 98 -4.06 0.76 -0.82
CA ARG A 98 -4.36 1.98 -0.04
C ARG A 98 -5.83 2.04 0.37
N THR A 99 -6.74 1.77 -0.55
CA THR A 99 -8.17 1.75 -0.28
C THR A 99 -8.51 0.69 0.78
N ALA A 100 -7.98 -0.52 0.64
CA ALA A 100 -8.16 -1.58 1.63
C ALA A 100 -7.64 -1.18 3.02
N LEU A 101 -6.46 -0.57 3.11
CA LEU A 101 -5.89 -0.11 4.39
C LEU A 101 -6.77 0.95 5.06
N VAL A 102 -7.32 1.90 4.29
CA VAL A 102 -8.23 2.93 4.81
C VAL A 102 -9.50 2.30 5.38
N GLU A 103 -10.12 1.38 4.65
CA GLU A 103 -11.32 0.67 5.12
C GLU A 103 -11.03 -0.15 6.39
N ARG A 104 -9.90 -0.87 6.45
CA ARG A 104 -9.49 -1.60 7.65
C ARG A 104 -9.30 -0.68 8.85
N ARG A 105 -8.68 0.48 8.66
CA ARG A 105 -8.50 1.48 9.73
C ARG A 105 -9.84 2.07 10.20
N ARG A 106 -10.80 2.21 9.29
CA ARG A 106 -12.16 2.66 9.63
C ARG A 106 -12.89 1.61 10.48
N GLU A 107 -12.84 0.34 10.09
CA GLU A 107 -13.41 -0.77 10.87
C GLU A 107 -12.78 -0.87 12.27
N GLU A 108 -11.46 -0.78 12.37
CA GLU A 108 -10.73 -0.84 13.65
C GLU A 108 -11.18 0.30 14.59
N ARG A 109 -11.22 1.55 14.09
CA ARG A 109 -11.68 2.72 14.85
C ARG A 109 -13.12 2.58 15.36
N GLN A 110 -14.00 1.96 14.58
CA GLN A 110 -15.38 1.71 15.03
C GLN A 110 -15.41 0.75 16.22
N LEU A 111 -14.57 -0.29 16.19
CA LEU A 111 -14.46 -1.26 17.28
C LEU A 111 -13.79 -0.67 18.52
N GLU A 112 -12.78 0.20 18.35
CA GLU A 112 -12.14 0.93 19.46
C GLU A 112 -13.16 1.77 20.21
N ARG A 113 -13.99 2.55 19.49
CA ARG A 113 -15.09 3.34 20.08
C ARG A 113 -16.12 2.48 20.80
N LEU A 114 -16.42 1.29 20.27
CA LEU A 114 -17.32 0.35 20.94
C LEU A 114 -16.72 -0.20 22.24
N ARG A 115 -15.40 -0.42 22.27
CA ARG A 115 -14.68 -0.83 23.49
C ARG A 115 -14.71 0.27 24.54
N GLU A 116 -14.36 1.49 24.17
CA GLU A 116 -14.38 2.66 25.06
C GLU A 116 -15.76 2.83 25.71
N ARG A 117 -16.84 2.78 24.92
CA ARG A 117 -18.21 2.86 25.43
C ARG A 117 -18.58 1.68 26.34
N ALA A 118 -18.05 0.48 26.08
CA ALA A 118 -18.30 -0.67 26.92
C ALA A 118 -17.57 -0.55 28.27
N GLU A 119 -16.34 -0.06 28.26
CA GLU A 119 -15.54 0.22 29.46
C GLU A 119 -16.19 1.32 30.31
N GLU A 120 -16.63 2.41 29.69
CA GLU A 120 -17.34 3.50 30.37
C GLU A 120 -18.62 3.02 31.06
N ARG A 121 -19.45 2.23 30.36
CA ARG A 121 -20.64 1.63 30.97
C ARG A 121 -20.29 0.70 32.13
N HIS A 122 -19.19 -0.04 32.03
CA HIS A 122 -18.78 -0.95 33.10
C HIS A 122 -18.37 -0.18 34.35
N ARG A 123 -17.55 0.88 34.19
CA ARG A 123 -17.16 1.77 35.29
C ARG A 123 -18.37 2.40 35.97
N LEU A 124 -19.33 2.91 35.21
CA LEU A 124 -20.57 3.48 35.77
C LEU A 124 -21.39 2.46 36.57
N VAL A 125 -21.40 1.18 36.16
CA VAL A 125 -22.07 0.11 36.92
C VAL A 125 -21.31 -0.20 38.22
N GLU A 126 -19.99 -0.26 38.17
CA GLU A 126 -19.14 -0.47 39.36
C GLU A 126 -19.26 0.69 40.35
N GLU A 127 -19.25 1.94 39.88
CA GLU A 127 -19.44 3.13 40.71
C GLU A 127 -20.81 3.13 41.41
N ARG A 128 -21.89 2.78 40.68
CA ARG A 128 -23.23 2.66 41.26
C ARG A 128 -23.32 1.56 42.30
N ALA A 129 -22.70 0.40 42.03
CA ALA A 129 -22.67 -0.70 42.99
C ALA A 129 -21.89 -0.33 44.26
N ALA A 130 -20.76 0.36 44.11
CA ALA A 130 -19.97 0.86 45.24
C ALA A 130 -20.74 1.90 46.08
N ALA A 131 -21.44 2.83 45.43
CA ALA A 131 -22.27 3.82 46.10
C ALA A 131 -23.42 3.17 46.89
N ALA A 132 -24.09 2.17 46.32
CA ALA A 132 -25.15 1.43 47.00
C ALA A 132 -24.63 0.69 48.25
N LEU A 133 -23.44 0.08 48.17
CA LEU A 133 -22.80 -0.57 49.33
C LEU A 133 -22.46 0.43 50.45
N LEU A 134 -22.01 1.64 50.09
CA LEU A 134 -21.73 2.71 51.06
C LEU A 134 -23.02 3.22 51.73
N ASP A 135 -24.10 3.39 50.97
CA ASP A 135 -25.41 3.78 51.52
C ASP A 135 -25.98 2.71 52.47
N ASP A 136 -25.83 1.43 52.12
CA ASP A 136 -26.26 0.31 52.98
C ASP A 136 -25.45 0.22 54.28
N LEU A 137 -24.15 0.56 54.24
CA LEU A 137 -23.31 0.64 55.43
C LEU A 137 -23.67 1.85 56.31
N ALA A 138 -24.02 3.00 55.73
CA ALA A 138 -24.38 4.21 56.46
C ALA A 138 -25.75 4.13 57.16
N ARG A 139 -26.61 3.19 56.74
CA ARG A 139 -27.94 2.95 57.33
C ARG A 139 -27.95 1.91 58.46
N ARG A 140 -26.80 1.29 58.75
CA ARG A 140 -26.61 0.37 59.88
C ARG A 140 -25.93 1.07 61.05
#